data_AF-A0A452ZXJ1-F1
#
_entry.id   AF-A0A452ZXJ1-F1
#
_cell.length_a   1.000
_cell.length_b   1.000
_cell.length_c   1.000
_cell.angle_alpha   90.00
_cell.angle_beta   90.00
_cell.angle_gamma   90.00
#
_symmetry.space_group_name_H-M   'P 1'
#
loop_
_entity.id
_entity.type
_entity.pdbx_description
1 polymer ?
#
loop_
_entity_poly.entity_id
_entity_poly.type
_entity_poly.pdbx_seq_one_letter_code
_entity_poly.pdbx_strand_id
1 'polypeptide(L)'
;VPDELSGGAYLNEESIYIGKSTPPAVIKLYKEEYQKDLSLFLTLRFNELVCGGHMVLTFLGRKSKDMLLHGEASSMWDLLAQALLSLVLKGLVEKEKLVSFNLPFYAPSVDEVKTVVEENNLFNVEHMSVFESSWDPQDDDTNDDVVLGCTSSGLNVARCIRAVVEPLIRKHFGEAILDDLFMVYASMVSKHLKKAKAKYPIIIVYLKAKH
;
A
#
# COMPACT_ATOMS: atom_id res chain seq x y z
N VAL A 1 -8.80 -1.61 -8.45
CA VAL A 1 -9.75 -0.99 -7.50
C VAL A 1 -11.07 -1.68 -7.72
N PRO A 2 -11.83 -2.05 -6.68
CA PRO A 2 -13.18 -2.59 -6.84
C PRO A 2 -14.01 -1.73 -7.82
N ASP A 3 -14.76 -2.38 -8.70
CA ASP A 3 -15.52 -1.70 -9.78
C ASP A 3 -16.57 -0.74 -9.19
N GLU A 4 -17.12 -1.07 -8.03
CA GLU A 4 -18.11 -0.26 -7.30
C GLU A 4 -17.54 1.09 -6.83
N LEU A 5 -16.23 1.16 -6.55
CA LEU A 5 -15.55 2.41 -6.19
C LEU A 5 -15.20 3.22 -7.44
N SER A 6 -14.91 2.55 -8.56
CA SER A 6 -14.65 3.19 -9.85
C SER A 6 -15.91 3.85 -10.43
N GLY A 7 -17.09 3.32 -10.09
CA GLY A 7 -18.40 3.88 -10.47
C GLY A 7 -18.91 5.03 -9.59
N GLY A 8 -18.16 5.44 -8.55
CA GLY A 8 -18.55 6.53 -7.66
C GLY A 8 -19.65 6.21 -6.64
N ALA A 9 -19.99 4.93 -6.46
CA ALA A 9 -21.04 4.50 -5.52
C ALA A 9 -20.64 4.72 -4.05
N TYR A 10 -19.35 4.75 -3.76
CA TYR A 10 -18.80 5.11 -2.45
C TYR A 10 -17.62 6.07 -2.63
N LEU A 11 -17.66 7.18 -1.90
CA LEU A 11 -16.61 8.20 -1.93
C LEU A 11 -15.67 7.97 -0.75
N ASN A 12 -14.36 7.97 -1.01
CA ASN A 12 -13.33 7.84 0.03
C ASN A 12 -12.94 9.21 0.64
N GLU A 13 -13.89 10.16 0.60
CA GLU A 13 -13.76 11.54 1.05
C GLU A 13 -12.43 12.21 0.64
N GLU A 14 -11.56 12.50 1.60
CA GLU A 14 -10.26 13.17 1.41
C GLU A 14 -9.09 12.19 1.39
N SER A 15 -9.36 10.88 1.29
CA SER A 15 -8.37 9.81 1.23
C SER A 15 -8.31 9.18 -0.16
N ILE A 16 -7.14 8.66 -0.51
CA ILE A 16 -6.89 7.92 -1.75
C ILE A 16 -6.72 6.42 -1.51
N TYR A 17 -6.80 5.98 -0.26
CA TYR A 17 -6.66 4.59 0.18
C TYR A 17 -7.47 4.34 1.46
N ILE A 18 -7.49 3.11 1.96
CA ILE A 18 -8.14 2.77 3.22
C ILE A 18 -7.42 3.49 4.37
N GLY A 19 -8.14 4.43 5.00
CA GLY A 19 -7.70 5.22 6.14
C GLY A 19 -8.76 5.26 7.24
N LYS A 20 -8.52 6.07 8.28
CA LYS A 20 -9.37 6.13 9.49
C LYS A 20 -10.82 6.55 9.21
N SER A 21 -11.03 7.40 8.20
CA SER A 21 -12.36 7.88 7.81
C SER A 21 -13.04 7.00 6.76
N THR A 22 -12.37 5.96 6.26
CA THR A 22 -12.92 5.13 5.18
C THR A 22 -14.12 4.32 5.68
N PRO A 23 -15.29 4.39 5.00
CA PRO A 23 -16.47 3.63 5.40
C PRO A 23 -16.21 2.12 5.41
N PRO A 24 -16.78 1.35 6.37
CA PRO A 24 -16.60 -0.10 6.44
C PRO A 24 -16.98 -0.85 5.14
N ALA A 25 -17.96 -0.33 4.40
CA ALA A 25 -18.34 -0.88 3.10
C ALA A 25 -17.19 -0.83 2.07
N VAL A 26 -16.43 0.27 2.03
CA VAL A 26 -15.28 0.42 1.15
C VAL A 26 -14.17 -0.56 1.54
N ILE A 27 -13.90 -0.70 2.83
CA ILE A 27 -12.91 -1.66 3.34
C ILE A 27 -13.26 -3.09 2.94
N LYS A 28 -14.56 -3.43 3.03
CA LYS A 28 -15.08 -4.74 2.64
C LYS A 28 -14.87 -5.00 1.14
N LEU A 29 -15.22 -4.04 0.27
CA LEU A 29 -15.04 -4.17 -1.18
C LEU A 29 -13.57 -4.43 -1.56
N TYR A 30 -12.65 -3.64 -0.98
CA TYR A 30 -11.22 -3.85 -1.18
C TYR A 30 -10.74 -5.23 -0.73
N LYS A 31 -11.27 -5.72 0.40
CA LYS A 31 -10.94 -7.04 0.92
C LYS A 31 -11.45 -8.16 -0.01
N GLU A 32 -12.69 -8.06 -0.47
CA GLU A 32 -13.30 -9.05 -1.36
C GLU A 32 -12.54 -9.13 -2.70
N GLU A 33 -12.20 -7.97 -3.28
CA GLU A 33 -11.41 -7.94 -4.53
C GLU A 33 -10.01 -8.54 -4.31
N TYR A 34 -9.34 -8.20 -3.21
CA TYR A 34 -8.06 -8.82 -2.86
C TYR A 34 -8.15 -10.35 -2.73
N GLN A 35 -9.18 -10.87 -2.05
CA GLN A 35 -9.34 -12.32 -1.86
C GLN A 35 -9.55 -13.03 -3.20
N LYS A 36 -10.36 -12.44 -4.08
CA LYS A 36 -10.60 -12.93 -5.44
C LYS A 36 -9.32 -12.92 -6.28
N ASP A 37 -8.59 -11.81 -6.27
CA ASP A 37 -7.33 -11.65 -7.02
C ASP A 37 -6.26 -12.64 -6.57
N LEU A 38 -6.04 -12.76 -5.25
CA LEU A 38 -5.05 -13.70 -4.72
C LEU A 38 -5.45 -15.15 -4.99
N SER A 39 -6.72 -15.52 -4.82
CA SER A 39 -7.20 -16.87 -5.12
C SER A 39 -7.03 -17.23 -6.60
N LEU A 40 -7.35 -16.29 -7.50
CA LEU A 40 -7.13 -16.46 -8.93
C LEU A 40 -5.63 -16.61 -9.25
N PHE A 41 -4.78 -15.75 -8.68
CA PHE A 41 -3.35 -15.83 -8.84
C PHE A 41 -2.80 -17.20 -8.43
N LEU A 42 -3.17 -17.69 -7.23
CA LEU A 42 -2.73 -19.00 -6.74
C LEU A 42 -3.20 -20.12 -7.66
N THR A 43 -4.44 -20.07 -8.14
CA THR A 43 -4.99 -21.05 -9.09
C THR A 43 -4.19 -21.11 -10.38
N LEU A 44 -3.91 -19.95 -10.98
CA LEU A 44 -3.11 -19.87 -12.22
C LEU A 44 -1.70 -20.42 -11.99
N ARG A 45 -1.05 -20.02 -10.89
CA ARG A 45 0.29 -20.46 -10.57
C ARG A 45 0.39 -21.95 -10.26
N PHE A 46 -0.63 -22.53 -9.62
CA PHE A 46 -0.66 -23.96 -9.34
C PHE A 46 -0.62 -24.79 -10.62
N ASN A 47 -1.38 -24.37 -11.64
CA ASN A 47 -1.42 -25.07 -12.93
C ASN A 47 -0.10 -24.95 -13.73
N GLU A 48 0.68 -23.91 -13.48
CA GLU A 48 1.96 -23.68 -14.15
C GLU A 48 3.14 -24.34 -13.41
N LEU A 49 2.97 -24.61 -12.12
CA LEU A 49 4.02 -25.22 -11.30
C LEU A 49 4.15 -26.72 -11.57
N VAL A 50 5.41 -27.15 -11.64
CA VAL A 50 5.77 -28.57 -11.67
C VAL A 50 5.38 -29.28 -10.36
N CYS A 51 5.22 -30.60 -10.41
CA CYS A 51 4.98 -31.42 -9.22
C CYS A 51 6.06 -31.19 -8.16
N GLY A 52 5.63 -30.98 -6.90
CA GLY A 52 6.53 -30.60 -5.81
C GLY A 52 7.17 -29.21 -5.94
N GLY A 53 6.69 -28.38 -6.86
CA GLY A 53 7.13 -27.00 -7.05
C GLY A 53 6.88 -26.12 -5.83
N HIS A 54 7.71 -25.10 -5.68
CA HIS A 54 7.64 -24.15 -4.56
C HIS A 54 7.47 -22.72 -5.06
N MET A 55 6.90 -21.88 -4.20
CA MET A 55 6.71 -20.45 -4.45
C MET A 55 7.09 -19.63 -3.23
N VAL A 56 7.81 -18.54 -3.46
CA VAL A 56 8.04 -17.51 -2.45
C VAL A 56 7.31 -16.25 -2.89
N LEU A 57 6.38 -15.78 -2.06
CA LEU A 57 5.66 -14.53 -2.26
C LEU A 57 6.13 -13.52 -1.22
N THR A 58 6.33 -12.28 -1.67
CA THR A 58 6.73 -11.17 -0.80
C THR A 58 5.95 -9.93 -1.19
N PHE A 59 5.18 -9.39 -0.26
CA PHE A 59 4.34 -8.22 -0.52
C PHE A 59 4.09 -7.42 0.76
N LEU A 60 3.74 -6.15 0.58
CA LEU A 60 3.34 -5.27 1.69
C LEU A 60 2.09 -5.83 2.36
N GLY A 61 2.09 -5.84 3.69
CA GLY A 61 0.97 -6.32 4.48
C GLY A 61 0.64 -5.38 5.63
N ARG A 62 0.08 -5.95 6.70
CA ARG A 62 -0.15 -5.25 7.97
C ARG A 62 0.02 -6.16 9.17
N LYS A 63 0.48 -5.57 10.28
CA LYS A 63 0.59 -6.26 11.57
C LYS A 63 -0.76 -6.37 12.27
N SER A 64 -1.53 -5.29 12.28
CA SER A 64 -2.84 -5.26 12.94
C SER A 64 -3.87 -6.09 12.17
N LYS A 65 -4.65 -6.89 12.90
CA LYS A 65 -5.84 -7.54 12.32
C LYS A 65 -6.87 -6.50 11.86
N ASP A 66 -6.94 -5.38 12.59
CA ASP A 66 -7.81 -4.25 12.26
C ASP A 66 -7.14 -3.32 11.23
N MET A 67 -7.80 -3.18 10.08
CA MET A 67 -7.50 -2.23 9.00
C MET A 67 -7.45 -0.78 9.47
N LEU A 68 -8.26 -0.41 10.46
CA LEU A 68 -8.37 0.99 10.90
C LEU A 68 -7.27 1.38 11.88
N LEU A 69 -6.54 0.40 12.42
CA LEU A 69 -5.44 0.56 13.38
C LEU A 69 -4.06 0.45 12.71
N HIS A 70 -3.99 0.65 11.39
CA HIS A 70 -2.88 0.31 10.49
C HIS A 70 -1.46 0.84 10.82
N GLY A 71 -1.26 1.62 11.89
CA GLY A 71 0.07 2.12 12.23
C GLY A 71 0.77 2.84 11.06
N GLU A 72 2.10 2.80 11.06
CA GLU A 72 3.01 3.51 10.16
C GLU A 72 2.94 3.10 8.67
N ALA A 73 2.03 2.23 8.22
CA ALA A 73 1.89 1.90 6.79
C ALA A 73 0.76 2.68 6.10
N SER A 74 -0.36 2.94 6.81
CA SER A 74 -1.41 3.83 6.28
C SER A 74 -0.89 5.27 6.18
N SER A 75 0.03 5.66 7.06
CA SER A 75 0.59 7.01 7.08
C SER A 75 1.29 7.37 5.77
N MET A 76 1.86 6.41 5.02
CA MET A 76 2.55 6.73 3.76
C MET A 76 1.59 7.25 2.69
N TRP A 77 0.45 6.57 2.55
CA TRP A 77 -0.60 6.93 1.60
C TRP A 77 -1.46 8.10 2.12
N ASP A 78 -1.66 8.19 3.44
CA ASP A 78 -2.32 9.34 4.08
C ASP A 78 -1.55 10.64 3.84
N LEU A 79 -0.21 10.62 3.90
CA LEU A 79 0.63 11.78 3.59
C LEU A 79 0.54 12.15 2.11
N LEU A 80 0.37 11.17 1.21
CA LEU A 80 0.18 11.44 -0.22
C LEU A 80 -1.20 12.04 -0.49
N ALA A 81 -2.25 11.54 0.18
CA ALA A 81 -3.58 12.14 0.15
C ALA A 81 -3.57 13.58 0.64
N GLN A 82 -2.88 13.86 1.76
CA GLN A 82 -2.71 15.22 2.28
C GLN A 82 -1.93 16.13 1.32
N ALA A 83 -0.92 15.60 0.62
CA ALA A 83 -0.20 16.35 -0.40
C ALA A 83 -1.13 16.72 -1.56
N LEU A 84 -1.93 15.78 -2.07
CA LEU A 84 -2.94 16.06 -3.10
C LEU A 84 -3.99 17.07 -2.61
N LEU A 85 -4.47 16.95 -1.37
CA LEU A 85 -5.40 17.90 -0.77
C LEU A 85 -4.79 19.31 -0.70
N SER A 86 -3.49 19.44 -0.39
CA SER A 86 -2.81 20.73 -0.42
C SER A 86 -2.80 21.35 -1.82
N LEU A 87 -2.69 20.55 -2.87
CA LEU A 87 -2.78 21.02 -4.25
C LEU A 87 -4.22 21.42 -4.63
N VAL A 88 -5.23 20.73 -4.12
CA VAL A 88 -6.64 21.13 -4.25
C VAL A 88 -6.88 22.50 -3.62
N LEU A 89 -6.38 22.71 -2.39
CA LEU A 89 -6.52 24.00 -1.68
C LEU A 89 -5.81 25.15 -2.40
N LYS A 90 -4.78 24.86 -3.21
CA LYS A 90 -4.08 25.83 -4.06
C LYS A 90 -4.76 26.05 -5.42
N GLY A 91 -5.84 25.33 -5.72
CA GLY A 91 -6.54 25.39 -7.00
C GLY A 91 -5.81 24.71 -8.17
N LEU A 92 -4.82 23.86 -7.88
CA LEU A 92 -4.06 23.13 -8.91
C LEU A 92 -4.72 21.79 -9.27
N VAL A 93 -5.60 21.27 -8.40
CA VAL A 93 -6.33 20.02 -8.59
C VAL A 93 -7.81 20.25 -8.26
N GLU A 94 -8.71 19.75 -9.10
CA GLU A 94 -10.14 19.74 -8.81
C GLU A 94 -10.45 18.78 -7.65
N LYS A 95 -11.29 19.21 -6.70
CA LYS A 95 -11.62 18.40 -5.53
C LYS A 95 -12.25 17.07 -5.95
N GLU A 96 -13.08 17.09 -6.99
CA GLU A 96 -13.78 15.94 -7.55
C GLU A 96 -12.81 14.86 -8.04
N LYS A 97 -11.66 15.27 -8.61
CA LYS A 97 -10.61 14.33 -9.03
C LYS A 97 -9.93 13.66 -7.85
N LEU A 98 -9.77 14.36 -6.71
CA LEU A 98 -9.24 13.75 -5.49
C LEU A 98 -10.20 12.70 -4.93
N VAL A 99 -11.47 13.05 -4.77
CA VAL A 99 -12.47 12.15 -4.14
C VAL A 99 -12.72 10.88 -4.96
N SER A 100 -12.59 10.96 -6.28
CA SER A 100 -12.74 9.82 -7.20
C SER A 100 -11.49 8.95 -7.33
N PHE A 101 -10.33 9.40 -6.84
CA PHE A 101 -9.09 8.66 -6.99
C PHE A 101 -8.89 7.66 -5.85
N ASN A 102 -8.61 6.41 -6.22
CA ASN A 102 -8.38 5.32 -5.27
C ASN A 102 -7.19 4.47 -5.73
N LEU A 103 -6.29 4.14 -4.82
CA LEU A 103 -5.13 3.29 -5.12
C LEU A 103 -5.58 1.83 -5.33
N PRO A 104 -5.18 1.16 -6.43
CA PRO A 104 -5.48 -0.25 -6.70
C PRO A 104 -4.59 -1.17 -5.86
N PHE A 105 -4.62 -1.01 -4.55
CA PHE A 105 -3.73 -1.68 -3.62
C PHE A 105 -4.53 -2.15 -2.41
N TYR A 106 -4.10 -3.25 -1.78
CA TYR A 106 -4.62 -3.75 -0.53
C TYR A 106 -3.47 -4.32 0.29
N ALA A 107 -3.35 -3.88 1.55
CA ALA A 107 -2.37 -4.41 2.49
C ALA A 107 -3.04 -5.46 3.39
N PRO A 108 -2.92 -6.77 3.09
CA PRO A 108 -3.56 -7.82 3.86
C PRO A 108 -2.87 -8.09 5.20
N SER A 109 -3.60 -8.67 6.15
CA SER A 109 -2.99 -9.28 7.33
C SER A 109 -2.50 -10.71 7.01
N VAL A 110 -1.62 -11.24 7.86
CA VAL A 110 -1.17 -12.64 7.81
C VAL A 110 -2.36 -13.61 7.82
N ASP A 111 -3.35 -13.34 8.67
CA ASP A 111 -4.56 -14.17 8.77
C ASP A 111 -5.35 -14.15 7.47
N GLU A 112 -5.50 -13.00 6.81
CA GLU A 112 -6.22 -12.88 5.54
C GLU A 112 -5.51 -13.64 4.42
N VAL A 113 -4.18 -13.56 4.35
CA VAL A 113 -3.39 -14.36 3.40
C VAL A 113 -3.59 -15.86 3.67
N LYS A 114 -3.48 -16.26 4.94
CA LYS A 114 -3.63 -17.65 5.35
C LYS A 114 -5.01 -18.21 4.99
N THR A 115 -6.07 -17.47 5.28
CA THR A 115 -7.45 -17.85 4.92
C THR A 115 -7.58 -18.13 3.42
N VAL A 116 -7.08 -17.24 2.56
CA VAL A 116 -7.19 -17.43 1.09
C VAL A 116 -6.43 -18.68 0.62
N VAL A 117 -5.23 -18.93 1.15
CA VAL A 117 -4.44 -20.10 0.77
C VAL A 117 -5.11 -21.40 1.24
N GLU A 118 -5.67 -21.41 2.45
CA GLU A 118 -6.39 -22.56 3.00
C GLU A 118 -7.69 -22.86 2.24
N GLU A 119 -8.47 -21.82 1.94
CA GLU A 119 -9.72 -21.94 1.17
C GLU A 119 -9.50 -22.45 -0.27
N ASN A 120 -8.44 -21.97 -0.93
CA ASN A 120 -8.08 -22.40 -2.27
C ASN A 120 -7.54 -23.84 -2.29
N ASN A 121 -6.95 -24.30 -1.19
CA ASN A 121 -6.52 -25.68 -0.95
C ASN A 121 -5.53 -26.27 -1.98
N LEU A 122 -4.86 -25.44 -2.79
CA LEU A 122 -3.90 -25.88 -3.81
C LEU A 122 -2.46 -25.99 -3.26
N PHE A 123 -2.13 -25.26 -2.20
CA PHE A 123 -0.78 -25.21 -1.63
C PHE A 123 -0.75 -25.63 -0.16
N ASN A 124 0.40 -26.17 0.27
CA ASN A 124 0.80 -26.25 1.66
C ASN A 124 1.57 -24.97 2.03
N VAL A 125 1.26 -24.37 3.17
CA VAL A 125 2.04 -23.26 3.73
C VAL A 125 3.20 -23.85 4.51
N GLU A 126 4.40 -23.75 3.95
CA GLU A 126 5.62 -24.25 4.58
C GLU A 126 6.18 -23.23 5.58
N HIS A 127 6.09 -21.94 5.26
CA HIS A 127 6.49 -20.86 6.15
C HIS A 127 5.70 -19.58 5.86
N MET A 128 5.37 -18.82 6.91
CA MET A 128 4.77 -17.50 6.77
C MET A 128 5.29 -16.60 7.88
N SER A 129 5.82 -15.43 7.52
CA SER A 129 6.38 -14.49 8.49
C SER A 129 6.18 -13.04 8.07
N VAL A 130 6.30 -12.15 9.04
CA VAL A 130 6.30 -10.71 8.82
C VAL A 130 7.61 -10.13 9.33
N PHE A 131 8.23 -9.28 8.53
CA PHE A 131 9.33 -8.45 8.98
C PHE A 131 9.05 -6.99 8.61
N GLU A 132 9.82 -6.08 9.18
CA GLU A 132 9.68 -4.65 8.93
C GLU A 132 10.86 -4.13 8.13
N SER A 133 10.56 -3.26 7.17
CA SER A 133 11.56 -2.55 6.38
C SER A 133 11.37 -1.05 6.54
N SER A 134 12.48 -0.30 6.58
CA SER A 134 12.44 1.16 6.64
C SER A 134 11.72 1.74 5.43
N TRP A 135 11.01 2.85 5.64
CA TRP A 135 10.47 3.65 4.56
C TRP A 135 11.55 4.16 3.62
N ASP A 136 12.67 4.62 4.18
CA ASP A 136 13.78 5.16 3.40
C ASP A 136 14.68 4.02 2.93
N PRO A 137 14.80 3.80 1.61
CA PRO A 137 15.61 2.70 1.06
C PRO A 137 17.12 2.87 1.31
N GLN A 138 17.56 4.05 1.75
CA GLN A 138 18.96 4.35 2.05
C GLN A 138 19.25 4.46 3.55
N ASP A 139 18.24 4.21 4.39
CA ASP A 139 18.42 4.18 5.85
C ASP A 139 19.31 2.98 6.18
N ASP A 140 20.54 3.25 6.62
CA ASP A 140 21.29 2.24 7.34
C ASP A 140 20.62 2.09 8.70
N ASP A 141 20.20 0.88 9.07
CA ASP A 141 19.51 0.60 10.34
C ASP A 141 20.47 0.78 11.56
N THR A 142 21.32 1.81 11.55
CA THR A 142 22.13 2.22 12.69
C THR A 142 21.18 2.74 13.78
N ASN A 143 21.35 2.18 14.99
CA ASN A 143 20.44 2.30 16.13
C ASN A 143 20.36 3.72 16.76
N ASP A 144 20.77 4.75 16.02
CA ASP A 144 20.62 6.13 16.48
C ASP A 144 19.18 6.58 16.20
N ASP A 145 18.45 6.88 17.28
CA ASP A 145 17.05 7.34 17.29
C ASP A 145 16.82 8.69 16.59
N VAL A 146 17.86 9.28 16.00
CA VAL A 146 17.81 10.55 15.28
C VAL A 146 18.33 10.34 13.86
N VAL A 147 17.43 10.40 12.89
CA VAL A 147 17.80 10.42 11.46
C VAL A 147 18.52 11.74 11.16
N LEU A 148 19.84 11.75 11.30
CA LEU A 148 20.71 12.78 10.73
C LEU A 148 20.50 12.77 9.21
N GLY A 149 19.71 13.73 8.70
CA GLY A 149 19.34 13.77 7.26
C GLY A 149 17.85 13.56 6.94
N CYS A 150 16.91 13.85 7.84
CA CYS A 150 15.46 13.72 7.56
C CYS A 150 15.00 14.35 6.21
N THR A 151 15.67 15.40 5.73
CA THR A 151 15.39 16.02 4.43
C THR A 151 15.80 15.12 3.25
N SER A 152 16.96 14.45 3.32
CA SER A 152 17.34 13.46 2.31
C SER A 152 16.45 12.23 2.38
N SER A 153 16.08 11.81 3.59
CA SER A 153 15.19 10.66 3.80
C SER A 153 13.80 10.86 3.20
N GLY A 154 13.16 12.00 3.47
CA GLY A 154 11.85 12.31 2.85
C GLY A 154 11.92 12.42 1.33
N LEU A 155 13.03 12.90 0.77
CA LEU A 155 13.24 12.92 -0.69
C LEU A 155 13.43 11.51 -1.26
N ASN A 156 14.17 10.63 -0.57
CA ASN A 156 14.38 9.25 -0.97
C ASN A 156 13.05 8.47 -0.99
N VAL A 157 12.26 8.59 0.07
CA VAL A 157 10.92 8.00 0.14
C VAL A 157 10.04 8.55 -0.99
N ALA A 158 10.00 9.87 -1.17
CA ALA A 158 9.17 10.48 -2.22
C ALA A 158 9.55 10.01 -3.62
N ARG A 159 10.84 9.83 -3.92
CA ARG A 159 11.32 9.28 -5.20
C ARG A 159 10.91 7.83 -5.38
N CYS A 160 11.03 7.01 -4.34
CA CYS A 160 10.61 5.61 -4.37
C CYS A 160 9.10 5.50 -4.65
N ILE A 161 8.28 6.24 -3.91
CA ILE A 161 6.83 6.23 -4.09
C ILE A 161 6.42 6.85 -5.42
N ARG A 162 7.09 7.91 -5.88
CA ARG A 162 6.89 8.47 -7.22
C ARG A 162 7.04 7.41 -8.30
N ALA A 163 8.10 6.62 -8.27
CA ALA A 163 8.31 5.55 -9.24
C ALA A 163 7.16 4.52 -9.26
N VAL A 164 6.53 4.26 -8.11
CA VAL A 164 5.42 3.31 -7.98
C VAL A 164 4.10 3.89 -8.48
N VAL A 165 3.73 5.10 -8.07
CA VAL A 165 2.37 5.64 -8.29
C VAL A 165 2.26 6.71 -9.37
N GLU A 166 3.36 7.26 -9.87
CA GLU A 166 3.35 8.29 -10.91
C GLU A 166 2.54 7.92 -12.16
N PRO A 167 2.59 6.68 -12.70
CA PRO A 167 1.74 6.32 -13.84
C PRO A 167 0.24 6.47 -13.56
N LEU A 168 -0.19 6.14 -12.34
CA LEU A 168 -1.59 6.26 -11.91
C LEU A 168 -1.98 7.72 -11.72
N ILE A 169 -1.13 8.49 -11.04
CA ILE A 169 -1.36 9.92 -10.80
C ILE A 169 -1.38 10.69 -12.11
N ARG A 170 -0.40 10.45 -13.01
CA ARG A 170 -0.32 11.12 -14.31
C ARG A 170 -1.57 10.84 -15.15
N LYS A 171 -2.05 9.60 -15.15
CA LYS A 171 -3.26 9.21 -15.91
C LYS A 171 -4.50 9.92 -15.38
N HIS A 172 -4.64 10.10 -14.06
CA HIS A 172 -5.85 10.63 -13.44
C HIS A 172 -5.86 12.15 -13.30
N PHE A 173 -4.73 12.74 -12.88
CA PHE A 173 -4.61 14.16 -12.56
C PHE A 173 -3.84 14.97 -13.62
N GLY A 174 -3.13 14.29 -14.53
CA GLY A 174 -2.25 14.92 -15.52
C GLY A 174 -0.80 15.08 -15.03
N GLU A 175 0.08 15.42 -15.97
CA GLU A 175 1.53 15.52 -15.73
C GLU A 175 1.92 16.80 -14.98
N ALA A 176 1.16 17.89 -15.16
CA ALA A 176 1.50 19.22 -14.65
C ALA A 176 1.65 19.29 -13.12
N ILE A 177 1.01 18.38 -12.38
CA ILE A 177 1.02 18.40 -10.91
C ILE A 177 2.14 17.55 -10.29
N LEU A 178 2.85 16.75 -11.07
CA LEU A 178 3.71 15.69 -10.52
C LEU A 178 4.86 16.26 -9.69
N ASP A 179 5.57 17.25 -10.21
CA ASP A 179 6.72 17.82 -9.51
C ASP A 179 6.31 18.53 -8.22
N ASP A 180 5.24 19.33 -8.27
CA ASP A 180 4.69 20.01 -7.10
C ASP A 180 4.16 19.02 -6.05
N LEU A 181 3.45 17.97 -6.49
CA LEU A 181 2.92 16.94 -5.62
C LEU A 181 4.05 16.24 -4.86
N PHE A 182 5.06 15.75 -5.57
CA PHE A 182 6.14 14.99 -4.93
C PHE A 182 7.10 15.87 -4.11
N MET A 183 7.18 17.16 -4.40
CA MET A 183 7.88 18.12 -3.56
C MET A 183 7.15 18.36 -2.22
N VAL A 184 5.82 18.55 -2.27
CA VAL A 184 4.99 18.67 -1.06
C VAL A 184 5.03 17.37 -0.25
N TYR A 185 4.89 16.23 -0.94
CA TYR A 185 4.95 14.91 -0.32
C TYR A 185 6.29 14.67 0.39
N ALA A 186 7.43 14.95 -0.26
CA ALA A 186 8.74 14.82 0.37
C ALA A 186 8.85 15.65 1.66
N SER A 187 8.34 16.90 1.65
CA SER A 187 8.31 17.76 2.83
C SER A 187 7.46 17.19 3.97
N MET A 188 6.29 16.62 3.65
CA MET A 188 5.40 15.97 4.62
C MET A 188 6.04 14.72 5.22
N VAL A 189 6.67 13.87 4.39
CA VAL A 189 7.42 12.69 4.84
C VAL A 189 8.59 13.10 5.73
N SER A 190 9.40 14.08 5.34
CA SER A 190 10.51 14.58 6.17
C SER A 190 10.04 15.06 7.54
N LYS A 191 8.87 15.71 7.63
CA LYS A 191 8.28 16.12 8.92
C LYS A 191 7.78 14.94 9.75
N HIS A 192 7.27 13.89 9.10
CA HIS A 192 6.84 12.67 9.76
C HIS A 192 8.04 11.92 10.35
N LEU A 193 9.09 11.69 9.54
CA LEU A 193 10.29 10.96 9.92
C LEU A 193 11.12 11.65 11.02
N LYS A 194 10.97 12.98 11.18
CA LYS A 194 11.55 13.72 12.33
C LYS A 194 10.95 13.32 13.68
N LYS A 195 9.73 12.77 13.70
CA LYS A 195 9.02 12.42 14.93
C LYS A 195 9.26 10.98 15.34
N ALA A 196 9.36 10.08 14.37
CA ALA A 196 9.62 8.67 14.58
C ALA A 196 10.18 8.07 13.28
N LYS A 197 11.06 7.08 13.41
CA LYS A 197 11.38 6.19 12.28
C LYS A 197 10.09 5.50 11.85
N ALA A 198 9.91 5.31 10.55
CA ALA A 198 8.72 4.67 10.00
C ALA A 198 9.12 3.40 9.26
N LYS A 199 8.45 2.29 9.59
CA LYS A 199 8.65 1.01 8.90
C LYS A 199 7.34 0.50 8.30
N TYR A 200 7.43 -0.25 7.21
CA TYR A 200 6.28 -0.98 6.67
C TYR A 200 6.47 -2.49 6.85
N PRO A 201 5.41 -3.22 7.20
CA PRO A 201 5.47 -4.66 7.33
C PRO A 201 5.40 -5.33 5.95
N ILE A 202 6.30 -6.28 5.74
CA ILE A 202 6.35 -7.15 4.57
C ILE A 202 5.98 -8.56 5.00
N ILE A 203 5.01 -9.16 4.31
CA ILE A 203 4.65 -10.56 4.47
C ILE A 203 5.50 -11.38 3.52
N ILE A 204 6.13 -12.43 4.05
CA ILE A 204 6.76 -13.50 3.26
C ILE A 204 5.91 -14.75 3.42
N VAL A 205 5.58 -15.39 2.30
CA VAL A 205 4.91 -16.69 2.27
C VAL A 205 5.72 -17.67 1.44
N TYR A 206 6.02 -18.83 2.02
CA TYR A 206 6.62 -19.95 1.32
C TYR A 206 5.58 -21.06 1.17
N LEU A 207 5.29 -21.40 -0.08
CA LEU A 207 4.24 -22.33 -0.47
C LEU A 207 4.83 -23.51 -1.23
N LYS A 208 4.26 -24.70 -1.01
CA LYS A 208 4.56 -25.92 -1.77
C LYS A 208 3.30 -26.45 -2.44
N ALA A 209 3.35 -26.73 -3.74
CA ALA A 209 2.22 -27.29 -4.48
C ALA A 209 1.86 -28.69 -3.95
N LYS A 210 0.56 -29.01 -3.90
CA LYS A 210 0.04 -30.27 -3.34
C LYS A 210 0.00 -31.46 -4.30
N HIS A 211 0.17 -31.26 -5.61
CA HIS A 211 0.21 -32.33 -6.60
C HIS A 211 1.60 -32.89 -6.85
#